data_AF-A0A3L6NI48-F1
#
_entry.id   AF-A0A3L6NI48-F1
#
_cell.length_a   1.000
_cell.length_b   1.000
_cell.length_c   1.000
_cell.angle_alpha   90.00
_cell.angle_beta   90.00
_cell.angle_gamma   90.00
#
_symmetry.space_group_name_H-M   'P 1'
#
loop_
_entity.id
_entity.type
_entity.pdbx_description
1 polymer ?
#
loop_
_entity_poly.entity_id
_entity_poly.type
_entity_poly.pdbx_seq_one_letter_code
_entity_poly.pdbx_strand_id
1 'polypeptide(L)'
;MSGYSNVGNRGVYEAGDQRNAPESERNVEDPYNEGKENSHNNLDSKDERSIANRLAAEEKRSETEDDLETAQLKKDPTLPARAHGNEPSKGAKVDAQLQAEEEEELKRKGKA
;
A
#
# COMPACT_ATOMS: atom_id res chain seq x y z
N MET A 1 5.23 51.14 -15.49
CA MET A 1 6.38 50.27 -15.21
C MET A 1 5.92 48.83 -15.26
N SER A 2 6.32 48.11 -16.33
CA SER A 2 5.97 46.73 -16.63
C SER A 2 6.86 45.77 -15.85
N GLY A 3 6.24 44.83 -15.12
CA GLY A 3 6.93 43.69 -14.54
C GLY A 3 7.38 42.74 -15.66
N TYR A 4 8.68 42.70 -15.94
CA TYR A 4 9.28 41.77 -16.88
C TYR A 4 9.48 40.42 -16.18
N SER A 5 8.57 39.46 -16.40
CA SER A 5 8.86 38.04 -16.24
C SER A 5 9.49 37.51 -17.54
N ASN A 6 10.44 36.58 -17.44
CA ASN A 6 11.05 35.90 -18.62
C ASN A 6 10.03 35.09 -19.45
N VAL A 7 8.80 34.97 -18.95
CA VAL A 7 7.71 34.19 -19.52
C VAL A 7 6.54 35.09 -19.92
N GLY A 8 6.79 36.31 -20.41
CA GLY A 8 5.76 37.12 -21.07
C GLY A 8 4.58 37.60 -20.20
N ASN A 9 3.64 38.32 -20.83
CA ASN A 9 2.48 38.91 -20.16
C ASN A 9 1.40 37.84 -19.88
N ARG A 10 0.95 37.72 -18.62
CA ARG A 10 -0.02 36.73 -18.13
C ARG A 10 -1.36 36.65 -18.89
N GLY A 11 -1.71 37.69 -19.65
CA GLY A 11 -2.91 37.71 -20.51
C GLY A 11 -2.75 36.98 -21.85
N VAL A 12 -1.53 36.54 -22.21
CA VAL A 12 -1.23 35.84 -23.48
C VAL A 12 -1.29 34.31 -23.33
N TYR A 13 -1.25 33.81 -22.09
CA TYR A 13 -1.31 32.37 -21.81
C TYR A 13 -2.77 31.92 -21.71
N GLU A 14 -3.21 31.19 -22.73
CA GLU A 14 -4.48 30.47 -22.73
C GLU A 14 -4.37 29.35 -21.69
N ALA A 15 -4.94 29.59 -20.51
CA ALA A 15 -4.78 28.74 -19.33
C ALA A 15 -5.63 27.45 -19.37
N GLY A 16 -5.90 26.94 -20.57
CA GLY A 16 -6.87 25.88 -20.83
C GLY A 16 -6.55 24.57 -20.09
N ASP A 17 -5.27 24.17 -20.05
CA ASP A 17 -4.83 22.92 -19.41
C ASP A 17 -3.96 23.15 -18.15
N GLN A 18 -3.70 24.42 -17.79
CA GLN A 18 -2.83 24.76 -16.63
C GLN A 18 -3.64 25.09 -15.36
N ARG A 19 -4.96 25.23 -15.47
CA ARG A 19 -5.84 25.45 -14.32
C ARG A 19 -6.67 24.21 -14.13
N ASN A 20 -6.68 23.69 -12.90
CA ASN A 20 -7.66 22.67 -12.53
C ASN A 20 -9.06 23.23 -12.82
N ALA A 21 -9.89 22.48 -13.54
CA ALA A 21 -11.27 22.85 -13.79
C ALA A 21 -11.99 23.13 -12.45
N PRO A 22 -12.90 24.12 -12.40
CA PRO A 22 -13.70 24.38 -11.21
C PRO A 22 -14.54 23.14 -10.86
N GLU A 23 -14.83 22.94 -9.57
CA GLU A 23 -15.59 21.78 -9.06
C GLU A 23 -16.90 21.53 -9.84
N SER A 24 -17.54 22.61 -10.32
CA SER A 24 -18.77 22.57 -11.10
C SER A 24 -18.62 22.02 -12.53
N GLU A 25 -17.41 21.99 -13.07
CA GLU A 25 -17.08 21.50 -14.42
C GLU A 25 -16.28 20.19 -14.38
N ARG A 26 -15.82 19.77 -13.20
CA ARG A 26 -15.40 18.38 -13.02
C ARG A 26 -16.65 17.54 -13.19
N ASN A 27 -16.69 16.72 -14.24
CA ASN A 27 -17.61 15.59 -14.30
C ASN A 27 -17.21 14.66 -13.15
N VAL A 28 -17.74 14.96 -11.96
CA VAL A 28 -17.66 14.12 -10.80
C VAL A 28 -18.48 12.88 -11.14
N GLU A 29 -17.80 11.76 -11.23
CA GLU A 29 -18.37 10.41 -11.28
C GLU A 29 -18.97 9.99 -12.63
N ASP A 30 -18.25 9.12 -13.32
CA ASP A 30 -18.89 8.02 -14.01
C ASP A 30 -19.35 7.04 -12.91
N PRO A 31 -20.65 6.97 -12.55
CA PRO A 31 -21.13 6.32 -11.31
C PRO A 31 -20.80 4.83 -11.21
N TYR A 32 -20.34 4.26 -12.32
CA TYR A 32 -19.98 2.85 -12.48
C TYR A 32 -18.48 2.59 -12.29
N ASN A 33 -17.63 3.62 -12.26
CA ASN A 33 -16.18 3.49 -12.11
C ASN A 33 -15.68 3.80 -10.69
N GLU A 34 -16.46 4.53 -9.89
CA GLU A 34 -16.10 4.84 -8.50
C GLU A 34 -16.72 3.81 -7.54
N GLY A 35 -15.90 3.24 -6.67
CA GLY A 35 -16.37 2.32 -5.64
C GLY A 35 -17.26 3.06 -4.64
N LYS A 36 -18.37 2.44 -4.21
CA LYS A 36 -19.27 3.04 -3.21
C LYS A 36 -18.50 3.35 -1.93
N GLU A 37 -18.79 4.52 -1.35
CA GLU A 37 -18.23 4.89 -0.04
C GLU A 37 -18.47 3.79 0.99
N ASN A 38 -17.44 3.47 1.77
CA ASN A 38 -17.45 2.41 2.79
C ASN A 38 -17.57 0.97 2.29
N SER A 39 -17.41 0.68 0.98
CA SER A 39 -17.39 -0.70 0.47
C SER A 39 -16.35 -1.62 1.12
N HIS A 40 -15.32 -1.08 1.76
CA HIS A 40 -14.28 -1.83 2.46
C HIS A 40 -14.58 -2.07 3.96
N ASN A 41 -15.64 -1.44 4.50
CA ASN A 41 -16.01 -1.50 5.91
C ASN A 41 -17.02 -2.63 6.16
N ASN A 42 -16.59 -3.69 6.85
CA ASN A 42 -17.47 -4.82 7.18
C ASN A 42 -18.52 -4.51 8.25
N LEU A 43 -18.32 -3.44 9.02
CA LEU A 43 -19.21 -2.99 10.08
C LEU A 43 -20.05 -1.80 9.63
N ASP A 44 -20.16 -1.55 8.32
CA ASP A 44 -21.05 -0.52 7.80
C ASP A 44 -22.50 -0.81 8.22
N SER A 45 -23.13 0.20 8.77
CA SER A 45 -24.54 0.15 9.18
C SER A 45 -25.48 0.04 7.97
N LYS A 46 -25.02 0.44 6.78
CA LYS A 46 -25.74 0.32 5.51
C LYS A 46 -25.41 -0.97 4.75
N ASP A 47 -24.65 -1.88 5.36
CA ASP A 47 -24.37 -3.19 4.78
C ASP A 47 -25.63 -4.08 4.82
N GLU A 48 -26.03 -4.59 3.65
CA GLU A 48 -27.19 -5.46 3.48
C GLU A 48 -26.89 -6.92 3.88
N ARG A 49 -25.63 -7.27 4.19
CA ARG A 49 -25.26 -8.58 4.73
C ARG A 49 -25.86 -8.78 6.12
N SER A 50 -26.32 -10.01 6.38
CA SER A 50 -26.82 -10.41 7.70
C SER A 50 -25.76 -10.24 8.79
N ILE A 51 -26.19 -10.03 10.04
CA ILE A 51 -25.28 -9.86 11.20
C ILE A 51 -24.35 -11.07 11.33
N ALA A 52 -24.86 -12.28 11.12
CA ALA A 52 -24.06 -13.51 11.16
C ALA A 52 -22.97 -13.52 10.07
N ASN A 53 -23.30 -13.09 8.85
CA ASN A 53 -22.32 -13.04 7.75
C ASN A 53 -21.26 -11.96 7.97
N ARG A 54 -21.64 -10.80 8.55
CA ARG A 54 -20.69 -9.75 8.92
C ARG A 54 -19.72 -10.23 9.99
N LEU A 55 -20.24 -10.88 11.03
CA LEU A 55 -19.42 -11.42 12.11
C LEU A 55 -18.44 -12.48 11.60
N ALA A 56 -18.91 -13.42 10.78
CA ALA A 56 -18.06 -14.46 10.20
C ALA A 56 -16.99 -13.90 9.24
N ALA A 57 -17.29 -12.82 8.51
CA ALA A 57 -16.31 -12.16 7.65
C ALA A 57 -15.24 -11.41 8.46
N GLU A 58 -15.62 -10.86 9.61
CA GLU A 58 -14.69 -10.16 10.49
C GLU A 58 -13.79 -11.13 11.27
N GLU A 59 -14.35 -12.25 11.72
CA GLU A 59 -13.59 -13.34 12.36
C GLU A 59 -12.46 -13.84 11.46
N LYS A 60 -12.77 -14.07 10.17
CA LYS A 60 -11.77 -14.44 9.14
C LYS A 60 -10.73 -13.36 8.85
N ARG A 61 -10.99 -12.09 9.15
CA ARG A 61 -10.00 -11.01 9.01
C ARG A 61 -9.07 -10.92 10.22
N SER A 62 -9.59 -11.25 11.41
CA SER A 62 -8.83 -11.19 12.66
C SER A 62 -7.72 -12.25 12.69
N GLU A 63 -7.96 -13.37 12.04
CA GLU A 63 -6.93 -14.32 11.64
C GLU A 63 -6.26 -13.78 10.39
N THR A 64 -5.24 -12.94 10.55
CA THR A 64 -4.28 -12.72 9.46
C THR A 64 -3.54 -14.03 9.26
N GLU A 65 -4.15 -14.98 8.55
CA GLU A 65 -3.40 -16.05 7.91
C GLU A 65 -2.44 -15.34 6.96
N ASP A 66 -1.20 -15.16 7.40
CA ASP A 66 -0.15 -14.68 6.54
C ASP A 66 -0.18 -15.55 5.28
N ASP A 67 -0.30 -14.93 4.11
CA ASP A 67 -0.11 -15.65 2.86
C ASP A 67 1.21 -16.43 2.92
N LEU A 68 1.28 -17.58 2.25
CA LEU A 68 2.45 -18.47 2.33
C LEU A 68 3.76 -17.73 2.07
N GLU A 69 3.76 -16.75 1.17
CA GLU A 69 4.92 -15.90 0.89
C GLU A 69 5.27 -14.97 2.04
N THR A 70 4.26 -14.35 2.68
CA THR A 70 4.43 -13.47 3.84
C THR A 70 4.96 -14.26 5.04
N ALA A 71 4.45 -15.48 5.25
CA ALA A 71 4.95 -16.40 6.26
C ALA A 71 6.39 -16.86 5.99
N GLN A 72 6.76 -17.05 4.72
CA GLN A 72 8.14 -17.36 4.32
C GLN A 72 9.07 -16.16 4.54
N LEU A 73 8.64 -14.96 4.15
CA LEU A 73 9.40 -13.71 4.29
C LEU A 73 9.71 -13.41 5.75
N LYS A 74 8.75 -13.65 6.67
CA LYS A 74 8.96 -13.48 8.12
C LYS A 74 10.01 -14.43 8.69
N LYS A 75 10.23 -15.59 8.08
CA LYS A 75 11.23 -16.58 8.52
C LYS A 75 12.61 -16.27 7.96
N ASP A 76 12.70 -16.07 6.65
CA ASP A 76 13.93 -15.69 5.98
C ASP A 76 13.58 -14.79 4.78
N PRO A 77 14.14 -13.57 4.74
CA PRO A 77 13.83 -12.59 3.71
C PRO A 77 14.24 -13.04 2.30
N THR A 78 15.07 -14.06 2.16
CA THR A 78 15.53 -14.61 0.87
C THR A 78 14.65 -15.73 0.32
N LEU A 79 13.77 -16.32 1.13
CA LEU A 79 12.98 -17.49 0.73
C LEU A 79 11.98 -17.22 -0.40
N PRO A 80 11.20 -16.12 -0.42
CA PRO A 80 10.25 -15.88 -1.50
C PRO A 80 10.95 -15.81 -2.87
N ALA A 81 12.08 -15.09 -2.94
CA ALA A 81 12.86 -14.99 -4.18
C ALA A 81 13.38 -16.37 -4.64
N ARG A 82 13.92 -17.17 -3.72
CA ARG A 82 14.42 -18.52 -4.02
C ARG A 82 13.31 -19.49 -4.44
N ALA A 83 12.14 -19.41 -3.80
CA ALA A 83 10.97 -20.23 -4.13
C ALA A 83 10.50 -19.99 -5.57
N HIS A 84 10.61 -18.74 -6.03
CA HIS A 84 10.32 -18.34 -7.40
C HIS A 84 11.49 -18.54 -8.39
N GLY A 85 12.61 -19.12 -7.95
CA GLY A 85 13.80 -19.34 -8.78
C GLY A 85 14.59 -18.06 -9.14
N ASN A 86 14.31 -16.96 -8.44
CA ASN A 86 14.97 -15.67 -8.65
C ASN A 86 16.14 -15.47 -7.68
N GLU A 87 17.05 -14.57 -8.06
CA GLU A 87 18.10 -14.13 -7.13
C GLU A 87 17.53 -13.17 -6.09
N PRO A 88 17.77 -13.40 -4.78
CA PRO A 88 17.34 -12.47 -3.72
C PRO A 88 17.95 -11.07 -3.89
N SER A 89 17.19 -10.05 -3.50
CA SER A 89 17.68 -8.67 -3.56
C SER A 89 18.88 -8.46 -2.63
N LYS A 90 19.67 -7.41 -2.89
CA LYS A 90 20.80 -7.05 -2.03
C LYS A 90 20.36 -6.81 -0.58
N GLY A 91 19.21 -6.16 -0.39
CA GLY A 91 18.63 -5.91 0.94
C GLY A 91 18.28 -7.22 1.66
N ALA A 92 17.54 -8.11 0.99
CA ALA A 92 17.16 -9.40 1.57
C ALA A 92 18.38 -10.25 1.98
N LYS A 93 19.49 -10.18 1.22
CA LYS A 93 20.74 -10.85 1.59
C LYS A 93 21.38 -10.26 2.85
N VAL A 94 21.36 -8.94 2.99
CA VAL A 94 21.89 -8.23 4.18
C VAL A 94 21.03 -8.54 5.40
N ASP A 95 19.71 -8.50 5.26
CA ASP A 95 18.78 -8.80 6.34
C ASP A 95 18.96 -10.24 6.85
N ALA A 96 19.12 -11.22 5.94
CA ALA A 96 19.42 -12.60 6.31
C ALA A 96 20.78 -12.76 7.04
N GLN A 97 21.80 -11.97 6.64
CA GLN A 97 23.10 -11.96 7.31
C GLN A 97 22.99 -11.40 8.73
N LEU A 98 22.31 -10.26 8.89
CA LEU A 98 22.08 -9.64 10.20
C LEU A 98 21.32 -10.59 11.14
N GLN A 99 20.26 -11.23 10.66
CA GLN A 99 19.51 -12.23 11.43
C GLN A 99 20.40 -13.39 11.90
N ALA A 100 21.27 -13.90 11.03
CA ALA A 100 22.19 -14.97 11.39
C ALA A 100 23.23 -14.53 12.44
N GLU A 101 23.79 -13.32 12.28
CA GLU A 101 24.74 -12.73 13.24
C GLU A 101 24.07 -12.49 14.60
N GLU A 102 22.86 -11.94 14.63
CA GLU A 102 22.08 -11.73 15.85
C GLU A 102 21.75 -13.04 16.57
N GLU A 103 21.35 -14.08 15.83
CA GLU A 103 21.12 -15.41 16.41
C GLU A 103 22.39 -16.01 17.02
N GLU A 104 23.52 -15.87 16.35
CA GLU A 104 24.82 -16.31 16.88
C GLU A 104 25.20 -15.55 18.14
N GLU A 105 25.02 -14.23 18.15
CA GLU A 105 25.26 -13.42 19.33
C GLU A 105 24.34 -13.81 20.49
N LEU A 106 23.06 -14.04 20.24
CA LEU A 106 22.10 -14.51 21.26
C LEU A 106 22.52 -15.87 21.81
N LYS A 107 22.97 -16.79 20.95
CA LYS A 107 23.52 -18.10 21.37
C LYS A 107 24.79 -17.95 22.21
N ARG A 108 25.64 -16.96 21.92
CA ARG A 108 26.84 -16.64 22.73
C ARG A 108 26.46 -16.01 24.06
N LYS A 109 25.51 -15.07 24.08
CA LYS A 109 25.03 -14.38 25.29
C LYS A 109 24.24 -15.31 26.22
N GLY A 110 23.44 -16.23 25.69
CA GLY A 110 22.66 -17.20 26.47
C GLY A 110 23.45 -18.41 26.97
N LYS A 111 24.72 -18.56 26.57
CA LYS A 111 25.66 -19.55 27.13
C LYS A 111 26.50 -18.98 28.29
N ALA A 112 26.34 -17.70 28.62
CA ALA A 112 27.01 -17.02 29.73
C ALA A 112 26.13 -16.98 30.99
#